data_AF-A0A846NQ35-F1
#
_entry.id   AF-A0A846NQ35-F1
#
_cell.length_a   1.000
_cell.length_b   1.000
_cell.length_c   1.000
_cell.angle_alpha   90.00
_cell.angle_beta   90.00
_cell.angle_gamma   90.00
#
_symmetry.space_group_name_H-M   'P 1'
#
loop_
_entity.id
_entity.type
_entity.pdbx_description
1 polymer ?
#
loop_
_entity_poly.entity_id
_entity_poly.type
_entity_poly.pdbx_seq_one_letter_code
_entity_poly.pdbx_strand_id
1 'polypeptide(L)'
;MESNIFSQISMACSANEQTNITVYKDEPLIFSVSLVNDDAIHAASFNVPLEDQIKELERKFKANKITEEEFKGAAEEIKKEMLKVRIYRIGGPKGWPYFIKFQSLLKNSWEDLKWPLRLLLQHPSSNVVTLDGWTSCYAEFGLDPEDIERPEGELKVKSIVEIGKGMRVESNIVTINFLTEKMPETEKDKEEILIVRGRYAYKRGLYDEAIKYIQKALQVNPHSLPSLNLIGNIEEKRGNLNAALSAYEKALEEYNKQYPDAYEPPRLIESNISRLQALLKIEIV
;
A
#
# COMPACT_ATOMS: atom_id res chain seq x y z
N MET A 1 11.36 22.50 26.31
CA MET A 1 12.35 22.05 25.30
C MET A 1 11.66 20.97 24.49
N GLU A 2 11.41 21.32 23.23
CA GLU A 2 11.03 20.47 22.10
C GLU A 2 9.87 19.49 22.30
N SER A 3 8.65 20.02 22.32
CA SER A 3 7.51 19.29 21.76
C SER A 3 7.73 19.21 20.26
N ASN A 4 8.47 18.19 19.81
CA ASN A 4 8.41 17.77 18.42
C ASN A 4 6.95 17.45 18.12
N ILE A 5 6.30 18.38 17.43
CA ILE A 5 4.98 18.21 16.82
C ILE A 5 5.19 17.07 15.83
N PHE A 6 4.82 15.85 16.21
CA PHE A 6 4.64 14.80 15.22
C PHE A 6 3.74 15.38 14.14
N SER A 7 4.16 15.30 12.87
CA SER A 7 3.29 15.63 11.76
C SER A 7 2.03 14.79 11.91
N GLN A 8 0.87 15.43 12.08
CA GLN A 8 -0.40 14.73 12.34
C GLN A 8 -0.79 13.76 11.21
N ILE A 9 -0.22 13.97 10.03
CA ILE A 9 -0.34 13.11 8.86
C ILE A 9 1.05 12.97 8.25
N SER A 10 1.44 11.75 7.95
CA SER A 10 2.66 11.43 7.21
C SER A 10 2.33 10.86 5.84
N MET A 11 3.22 11.12 4.89
CA MET A 11 3.14 10.56 3.54
C MET A 11 4.49 9.96 3.14
N ALA A 12 4.47 8.78 2.54
CA ALA A 12 5.66 8.14 1.99
C ALA A 12 5.48 7.91 0.49
N CYS A 13 6.58 8.00 -0.24
CA CYS A 13 6.63 7.74 -1.67
C CYS A 13 7.87 6.91 -2.01
N SER A 14 7.72 5.92 -2.87
CA SER A 14 8.81 5.18 -3.49
C SER A 14 8.55 5.01 -4.98
N ALA A 15 9.59 4.70 -5.75
CA ALA A 15 9.50 4.29 -7.14
C ALA A 15 10.15 2.92 -7.32
N ASN A 16 9.39 1.96 -7.86
CA ASN A 16 9.77 0.54 -7.90
C ASN A 16 10.30 0.04 -6.54
N GLU A 17 9.59 0.42 -5.46
CA GLU A 17 9.92 0.09 -4.05
C GLU A 17 11.23 0.71 -3.52
N GLN A 18 11.86 1.62 -4.27
CA GLN A 18 13.11 2.29 -3.89
C GLN A 18 12.94 3.81 -3.76
N THR A 19 13.80 4.46 -2.99
CA THR A 19 13.86 5.93 -2.88
C THR A 19 15.01 6.54 -3.68
N ASN A 20 15.95 5.71 -4.15
CA ASN A 20 17.00 6.09 -5.08
C ASN A 20 17.13 4.96 -6.10
N ILE A 21 16.85 5.25 -7.37
CA ILE A 21 16.79 4.22 -8.42
C ILE A 21 17.38 4.75 -9.73
N THR A 22 18.04 3.86 -10.47
CA THR A 22 18.42 4.10 -11.87
C THR A 22 17.51 3.27 -12.76
N VAL A 23 16.89 3.88 -13.76
CA VAL A 23 15.95 3.20 -14.66
C VAL A 23 16.32 3.41 -16.12
N TYR A 24 16.18 2.35 -16.90
CA TYR A 24 16.37 2.42 -18.34
C TYR A 24 15.21 3.12 -19.04
N LYS A 25 15.46 3.62 -20.25
CA LYS A 25 14.46 4.34 -21.06
C LYS A 25 13.17 3.53 -21.27
N ASP A 26 13.27 2.21 -21.40
CA ASP A 26 12.19 1.25 -21.65
C ASP A 26 11.82 0.39 -20.41
N GLU A 27 12.13 0.86 -19.20
CA GLU A 27 11.77 0.18 -17.95
C GLU A 27 10.52 0.81 -17.32
N PRO A 28 9.46 0.08 -16.97
CA PRO A 28 8.30 0.68 -16.30
C PRO A 28 8.67 1.28 -14.93
N LEU A 29 7.98 2.37 -14.55
CA LEU A 29 8.12 2.97 -13.22
C LEU A 29 6.79 2.94 -12.49
N ILE A 30 6.78 2.40 -11.27
CA ILE A 30 5.62 2.36 -10.38
C ILE A 30 5.92 3.23 -9.17
N PHE A 31 5.24 4.36 -9.05
CA PHE A 31 5.25 5.17 -7.84
C PHE A 31 4.24 4.64 -6.85
N SER A 32 4.66 4.29 -5.65
CA SER A 32 3.78 3.89 -4.56
C SER A 32 3.73 5.01 -3.52
N VAL A 33 2.53 5.53 -3.26
CA VAL A 33 2.29 6.62 -2.31
C VAL A 33 1.39 6.12 -1.19
N SER A 34 1.79 6.28 0.07
CA SER A 34 0.99 5.94 1.24
C SER A 34 0.78 7.15 2.13
N LEU A 35 -0.40 7.26 2.74
CA LEU A 35 -0.75 8.35 3.66
C LEU A 35 -1.32 7.76 4.94
N VAL A 36 -0.89 8.29 6.09
CA VAL A 36 -1.33 7.84 7.41
C VAL A 36 -1.60 9.03 8.32
N ASN A 37 -2.55 8.88 9.24
CA ASN A 37 -2.77 9.83 10.33
C ASN A 37 -2.12 9.26 11.59
N ASP A 38 -0.88 9.69 11.86
CA ASP A 38 -0.05 9.14 12.93
C ASP A 38 -0.71 9.32 14.30
N ASP A 39 -1.32 10.47 14.54
CA ASP A 39 -2.07 10.75 15.78
C ASP A 39 -3.23 9.78 15.95
N ALA A 40 -4.02 9.54 14.88
CA ALA A 40 -5.14 8.63 14.96
C ALA A 40 -4.71 7.17 15.11
N ILE A 41 -3.60 6.74 14.50
CA ILE A 41 -3.03 5.40 14.73
C ILE A 41 -2.62 5.24 16.20
N HIS A 42 -1.94 6.24 16.76
CA HIS A 42 -1.52 6.22 18.15
C HIS A 42 -2.74 6.18 19.10
N ALA A 43 -3.72 7.05 18.86
CA ALA A 43 -4.93 7.11 19.67
C ALA A 43 -5.79 5.85 19.53
N ALA A 44 -5.89 5.26 18.35
CA ALA A 44 -6.56 3.99 18.14
C ALA A 44 -5.97 2.90 19.05
N SER A 45 -4.63 2.80 19.11
CA SER A 45 -3.95 1.83 19.96
C SER A 45 -4.17 2.09 21.46
N PHE A 46 -4.18 3.35 21.88
CA PHE A 46 -4.41 3.73 23.29
C PHE A 46 -5.88 3.58 23.71
N ASN A 47 -6.82 3.91 22.83
CA ASN A 47 -8.25 3.96 23.12
C ASN A 47 -8.90 2.56 23.10
N VAL A 48 -8.37 1.59 22.36
CA VAL A 48 -8.95 0.23 22.26
C VAL A 48 -9.20 -0.43 23.62
N PRO A 49 -8.24 -0.47 24.57
CA PRO A 49 -8.49 -1.02 25.90
C PRO A 49 -9.61 -0.29 26.65
N LEU A 50 -9.72 1.03 26.50
CA LEU A 50 -10.76 1.84 27.13
C LEU A 50 -12.14 1.57 26.49
N GLU A 51 -12.19 1.41 25.17
CA GLU A 51 -13.40 0.99 24.46
C GLU A 51 -13.88 -0.39 24.91
N ASP A 52 -12.96 -1.32 25.14
CA ASP A 52 -13.30 -2.67 25.63
C ASP A 52 -13.83 -2.64 27.07
N GLN A 53 -13.31 -1.74 27.92
CA GLN A 53 -13.90 -1.49 29.24
C GLN A 53 -15.34 -0.95 29.13
N ILE A 54 -15.59 -0.01 28.22
CA ILE A 54 -16.94 0.52 27.96
C ILE A 54 -17.86 -0.61 27.45
N LYS A 55 -17.41 -1.45 26.51
CA LYS A 55 -18.19 -2.61 26.04
C LYS A 55 -18.52 -3.58 27.16
N GLU A 56 -17.61 -3.81 28.09
CA GLU A 56 -17.87 -4.67 29.25
C GLU A 56 -18.90 -4.03 30.21
N LEU A 57 -18.81 -2.71 30.44
CA LEU A 57 -19.84 -1.97 31.18
C LEU A 57 -21.21 -2.08 30.48
N GLU A 58 -21.27 -1.96 29.15
CA GLU A 58 -22.50 -2.15 28.38
C GLU A 58 -23.07 -3.56 28.55
N ARG A 59 -22.23 -4.60 28.56
CA ARG A 59 -22.69 -5.98 28.82
C ARG A 59 -23.28 -6.13 30.22
N LYS A 60 -22.63 -5.55 31.24
CA LYS A 60 -23.13 -5.56 32.62
C LYS A 60 -24.47 -4.83 32.74
N PHE A 61 -24.60 -3.67 32.09
CA PHE A 61 -25.84 -2.91 32.05
C PHE A 61 -26.96 -3.71 31.36
N LYS A 62 -26.71 -4.28 30.19
CA LYS A 62 -27.67 -5.15 29.46
C LYS A 62 -28.08 -6.39 30.25
N ALA A 63 -27.20 -6.89 31.12
CA ALA A 63 -27.47 -8.00 32.03
C ALA A 63 -28.15 -7.57 33.35
N ASN A 64 -28.58 -6.31 33.47
CA ASN A 64 -29.17 -5.71 34.68
C ASN A 64 -28.28 -5.83 35.94
N LYS A 65 -26.95 -5.92 35.77
CA LYS A 65 -25.99 -6.02 36.88
C LYS A 65 -25.56 -4.65 37.44
N ILE A 66 -25.79 -3.58 36.69
CA ILE A 66 -25.55 -2.19 37.07
C ILE A 66 -26.72 -1.34 36.58
N THR A 67 -26.96 -0.21 37.23
CA THR A 67 -27.97 0.78 36.86
C THR A 67 -27.52 1.63 35.65
N GLU A 68 -28.47 2.34 35.04
CA GLU A 68 -28.17 3.26 33.93
C GLU A 68 -27.27 4.43 34.37
N GLU A 69 -27.43 4.90 35.61
CA GLU A 69 -26.64 6.01 36.18
C GLU A 69 -25.18 5.57 36.43
N GLU A 70 -24.98 4.38 37.00
CA GLU A 70 -23.64 3.79 37.17
C GLU A 70 -22.96 3.55 35.82
N PHE A 71 -23.69 3.03 34.83
CA PHE A 71 -23.17 2.84 33.48
C PHE A 71 -22.73 4.17 32.85
N LYS A 72 -23.61 5.18 32.85
CA LYS A 72 -23.34 6.49 32.26
C LYS A 72 -22.17 7.19 32.95
N GLY A 73 -22.13 7.17 34.28
CA GLY A 73 -21.05 7.78 35.06
C GLY A 73 -19.69 7.15 34.77
N ALA A 74 -19.60 5.81 34.84
CA ALA A 74 -18.35 5.11 34.59
C ALA A 74 -17.89 5.24 33.12
N ALA A 75 -18.81 5.13 32.16
CA ALA A 75 -18.48 5.31 30.75
C ALA A 75 -18.00 6.74 30.44
N GLU A 76 -18.53 7.75 31.11
CA GLU A 76 -18.11 9.14 30.93
C GLU A 76 -16.71 9.39 31.51
N GLU A 77 -16.37 8.83 32.66
CA GLU A 77 -15.00 8.91 33.21
C GLU A 77 -13.98 8.26 32.25
N ILE A 78 -14.28 7.06 31.74
CA ILE A 78 -13.42 6.39 30.76
C ILE A 78 -13.24 7.25 29.50
N LYS A 79 -14.32 7.87 28.98
CA LYS A 79 -14.25 8.75 27.81
C LYS A 79 -13.40 10.00 28.03
N LYS A 80 -13.24 10.47 29.27
CA LYS A 80 -12.35 11.60 29.59
C LYS A 80 -10.87 11.22 29.47
N GLU A 81 -10.54 9.95 29.71
CA GLU A 81 -9.17 9.42 29.57
C GLU A 81 -8.78 9.16 28.10
N MET A 82 -9.78 8.92 27.23
CA MET A 82 -9.53 8.65 25.82
C MET A 82 -8.82 9.82 25.12
N LEU A 83 -7.84 9.47 24.29
CA LEU A 83 -7.16 10.44 23.43
C LEU A 83 -8.13 10.96 22.38
N LYS A 84 -8.29 12.28 22.33
CA LYS A 84 -9.08 12.98 21.32
C LYS A 84 -8.19 13.29 20.12
N VAL A 85 -8.55 12.74 18.97
CA VAL A 85 -7.82 12.95 17.72
C VAL A 85 -8.68 13.58 16.65
N ARG A 86 -8.03 14.37 15.80
CA ARG A 86 -8.66 14.88 14.60
C ARG A 86 -8.58 13.81 13.52
N ILE A 87 -9.75 13.42 13.01
CA ILE A 87 -9.86 12.55 11.86
C ILE A 87 -9.93 13.41 10.60
N TYR A 88 -9.24 12.97 9.55
CA TYR A 88 -9.17 13.70 8.28
C TYR A 88 -9.93 12.95 7.20
N ARG A 89 -10.74 13.69 6.43
CA ARG A 89 -11.36 13.17 5.21
C ARG A 89 -10.61 13.73 4.01
N ILE A 90 -10.01 12.84 3.21
CA ILE A 90 -9.12 13.17 2.10
C ILE A 90 -9.65 12.60 0.78
N GLY A 91 -9.13 13.10 -0.34
CA GLY A 91 -9.63 12.77 -1.68
C GLY A 91 -10.80 13.66 -2.13
N GLY A 92 -11.43 13.31 -3.24
CA GLY A 92 -12.47 14.14 -3.84
C GLY A 92 -13.12 13.50 -5.08
N PRO A 93 -14.18 14.12 -5.63
CA PRO A 93 -14.98 13.54 -6.71
C PRO A 93 -14.19 13.28 -7.99
N LYS A 94 -13.07 13.99 -8.20
CA LYS A 94 -12.19 13.81 -9.36
C LYS A 94 -11.25 12.60 -9.23
N GLY A 95 -11.21 11.93 -8.08
CA GLY A 95 -10.38 10.76 -7.83
C GLY A 95 -8.95 11.10 -7.42
N TRP A 96 -8.18 10.05 -7.11
CA TRP A 96 -6.84 10.12 -6.57
C TRP A 96 -5.80 10.85 -7.46
N PRO A 97 -5.82 10.76 -8.80
CA PRO A 97 -4.87 11.50 -9.65
C PRO A 97 -4.94 13.03 -9.55
N TYR A 98 -6.08 13.57 -9.10
CA TYR A 98 -6.24 15.01 -8.88
C TYR A 98 -5.87 15.42 -7.45
N PHE A 99 -5.92 14.46 -6.52
CA PHE A 99 -5.67 14.67 -5.10
C PHE A 99 -4.19 14.50 -4.77
N ILE A 100 -3.55 13.44 -5.27
CA ILE A 100 -2.10 13.21 -5.16
C ILE A 100 -1.44 13.83 -6.38
N LYS A 101 -0.65 14.87 -6.15
CA LYS A 101 0.17 15.49 -7.19
C LYS A 101 1.62 15.12 -6.97
N PHE A 102 2.39 15.15 -8.05
CA PHE A 102 3.83 14.96 -7.99
C PHE A 102 4.51 16.27 -8.37
N GLN A 103 5.65 16.54 -7.75
CA GLN A 103 6.53 17.65 -8.10
C GLN A 103 7.93 17.13 -8.36
N SER A 104 8.63 17.75 -9.28
CA SER A 104 10.05 17.51 -9.54
C SER A 104 10.88 18.74 -9.22
N LEU A 105 12.11 18.53 -8.73
CA LEU A 105 13.07 19.60 -8.52
C LEU A 105 13.75 19.95 -9.84
N LEU A 106 13.49 21.15 -10.38
CA LEU A 106 14.11 21.68 -11.58
C LEU A 106 14.96 22.89 -11.23
N LYS A 107 16.26 22.85 -11.58
CA LYS A 107 17.28 23.86 -11.24
C LYS A 107 17.36 24.10 -9.72
N ASN A 108 16.48 24.94 -9.17
CA ASN A 108 16.42 25.32 -7.75
C ASN A 108 14.99 25.44 -7.21
N SER A 109 13.96 24.99 -7.93
CA SER A 109 12.55 25.09 -7.53
C SER A 109 11.77 23.80 -7.78
N TRP A 110 10.80 23.52 -6.91
CA TRP A 110 9.85 22.44 -7.10
C TRP A 110 8.75 22.87 -8.07
N GLU A 111 8.58 22.13 -9.15
CA GLU A 111 7.54 22.35 -10.16
C GLU A 111 6.64 21.13 -10.29
N ASP A 112 5.37 21.34 -10.67
CA ASP A 112 4.42 20.26 -10.88
C ASP A 112 4.90 19.32 -11.99
N LEU A 113 4.91 18.03 -11.69
CA LEU A 113 5.32 16.97 -12.60
C LEU A 113 4.26 16.80 -13.70
N LYS A 114 4.69 16.87 -14.96
CA LYS A 114 3.80 16.80 -16.14
C LYS A 114 3.76 15.42 -16.79
N TRP A 115 4.32 14.40 -16.15
CA TRP A 115 4.34 13.06 -16.72
C TRP A 115 2.93 12.46 -16.82
N PRO A 116 2.69 11.60 -17.83
CA PRO A 116 1.40 10.94 -18.03
C PRO A 116 1.17 9.78 -17.04
N LEU A 117 1.34 10.03 -15.75
CA LEU A 117 1.17 9.03 -14.69
C LEU A 117 -0.27 8.50 -14.66
N ARG A 118 -0.41 7.18 -14.78
CA ARG A 118 -1.70 6.49 -14.72
C ARG A 118 -1.93 5.91 -13.35
N LEU A 119 -3.14 6.05 -12.80
CA LEU A 119 -3.49 5.33 -11.58
C LEU A 119 -3.58 3.83 -11.88
N LEU A 120 -2.73 3.05 -11.21
CA LEU A 120 -2.65 1.60 -11.33
C LEU A 120 -3.44 0.90 -10.23
N LEU A 121 -3.43 1.46 -9.02
CA LEU A 121 -4.12 0.92 -7.87
C LEU A 121 -4.45 2.05 -6.90
N GLN A 122 -5.56 1.90 -6.18
CA GLN A 122 -5.83 2.66 -4.97
C GLN A 122 -6.45 1.76 -3.90
N HIS A 123 -6.18 2.09 -2.66
CA HIS A 123 -6.84 1.50 -1.50
C HIS A 123 -7.08 2.56 -0.44
N PRO A 124 -8.31 2.68 0.09
CA PRO A 124 -9.53 1.99 -0.36
C PRO A 124 -9.95 2.36 -1.79
N SER A 125 -10.83 1.57 -2.40
CA SER A 125 -11.36 1.84 -3.75
C SER A 125 -12.24 3.09 -3.83
N SER A 126 -12.58 3.70 -2.70
CA SER A 126 -13.31 4.97 -2.64
C SER A 126 -12.41 6.14 -3.06
N ASN A 127 -13.00 7.10 -3.77
CA ASN A 127 -12.34 8.37 -4.11
C ASN A 127 -12.19 9.32 -2.92
N VAL A 128 -12.89 9.01 -1.81
CA VAL A 128 -12.82 9.78 -0.57
C VAL A 128 -12.58 8.82 0.59
N VAL A 129 -11.57 9.12 1.40
CA VAL A 129 -11.06 8.25 2.46
C VAL A 129 -11.05 9.01 3.78
N THR A 130 -11.31 8.31 4.87
CA THR A 130 -11.20 8.82 6.23
C THR A 130 -9.94 8.26 6.87
N LEU A 131 -9.04 9.12 7.33
CA LEU A 131 -7.83 8.72 8.04
C LEU A 131 -8.11 8.70 9.55
N ASP A 132 -8.64 7.57 10.02
CA ASP A 132 -9.14 7.32 11.37
C ASP A 132 -8.24 6.41 12.23
N GLY A 133 -7.06 6.04 11.73
CA GLY A 133 -6.10 5.17 12.41
C GLY A 133 -6.25 3.68 12.08
N TRP A 134 -7.39 3.27 11.53
CA TRP A 134 -7.63 1.88 11.13
C TRP A 134 -7.60 1.70 9.61
N THR A 135 -7.81 2.79 8.88
CA THR A 135 -7.83 2.77 7.43
C THR A 135 -6.42 2.79 6.83
N SER A 136 -6.09 1.76 6.06
CA SER A 136 -4.90 1.76 5.20
C SER A 136 -5.16 2.60 3.96
N CYS A 137 -4.27 3.55 3.65
CA CYS A 137 -4.46 4.49 2.55
C CYS A 137 -3.21 4.52 1.67
N TYR A 138 -3.32 4.04 0.43
CA TYR A 138 -2.23 4.07 -0.54
C TYR A 138 -2.74 4.05 -1.99
N ALA A 139 -1.91 4.55 -2.90
CA ALA A 139 -2.13 4.48 -4.33
C ALA A 139 -0.83 4.22 -5.09
N GLU A 140 -0.95 3.55 -6.22
CA GLU A 140 0.15 3.29 -7.13
C GLU A 140 -0.10 3.97 -8.46
N PHE A 141 0.92 4.65 -8.99
CA PHE A 141 0.89 5.35 -10.27
C PHE A 141 1.98 4.82 -11.20
N GLY A 142 1.63 4.56 -12.45
CA GLY A 142 2.52 3.99 -13.44
C GLY A 142 2.94 5.00 -14.50
N LEU A 143 4.23 5.01 -14.83
CA LEU A 143 4.76 5.59 -16.06
C LEU A 143 5.04 4.47 -17.05
N ASP A 144 4.51 4.58 -18.27
CA ASP A 144 4.65 3.55 -19.30
C ASP A 144 6.08 3.60 -19.91
N PRO A 145 6.75 2.45 -20.10
CA PRO A 145 8.05 2.41 -20.76
C PRO A 145 8.05 2.92 -22.20
N GLU A 146 6.89 2.97 -22.87
CA GLU A 146 6.75 3.47 -24.24
C GLU A 146 6.40 4.96 -24.33
N ASP A 147 6.22 5.66 -23.21
CA ASP A 147 5.92 7.09 -23.21
C ASP A 147 7.11 7.93 -23.74
N ILE A 148 6.87 8.68 -24.82
CA ILE A 148 7.91 9.34 -25.65
C ILE A 148 8.60 10.52 -24.94
N GLU A 149 8.01 11.06 -23.88
CA GLU A 149 8.49 12.25 -23.14
C GLU A 149 9.13 11.90 -21.78
N ARG A 150 9.97 10.87 -21.73
CA ARG A 150 10.75 10.57 -20.53
C ARG A 150 11.89 11.56 -20.35
N PRO A 151 12.07 12.12 -19.13
CA PRO A 151 13.19 13.02 -18.88
C PRO A 151 14.50 12.26 -18.82
N GLU A 152 15.59 13.01 -18.96
CA GLU A 152 16.96 12.50 -18.96
C GLU A 152 17.69 12.95 -17.69
N GLY A 153 18.57 12.08 -17.18
CA GLY A 153 19.42 12.37 -16.03
C GLY A 153 18.73 12.23 -14.68
N GLU A 154 19.36 12.77 -13.65
CA GLU A 154 18.86 12.71 -12.27
C GLU A 154 17.70 13.69 -12.07
N LEU A 155 16.58 13.16 -11.56
CA LEU A 155 15.43 13.93 -11.12
C LEU A 155 15.07 13.57 -9.68
N LYS A 156 14.79 14.60 -8.88
CA LYS A 156 14.22 14.43 -7.54
C LYS A 156 12.73 14.69 -7.60
N VAL A 157 11.95 13.72 -7.16
CA VAL A 157 10.48 13.74 -7.19
C VAL A 157 9.95 13.63 -5.77
N LYS A 158 8.86 14.33 -5.47
CA LYS A 158 8.06 14.09 -4.27
C LYS A 158 6.58 14.10 -4.63
N SER A 159 5.78 13.40 -3.85
CA SER A 159 4.32 13.54 -3.89
C SER A 159 3.88 14.61 -2.89
N ILE A 160 2.76 15.28 -3.20
CA ILE A 160 2.13 16.29 -2.35
C ILE A 160 0.62 16.06 -2.31
N VAL A 161 0.02 16.34 -1.15
CA VAL A 161 -1.44 16.43 -1.00
C VAL A 161 -1.82 17.69 -0.23
N GLU A 162 -2.99 18.23 -0.54
CA GLU A 162 -3.60 19.33 0.20
C GLU A 162 -4.86 18.83 0.93
N ILE A 163 -4.91 19.05 2.24
CA ILE A 163 -5.96 18.54 3.12
C ILE A 163 -6.63 19.73 3.84
N GLY A 164 -7.96 19.82 3.73
CA GLY A 164 -8.73 20.85 4.44
C GLY A 164 -8.38 22.30 4.01
N LYS A 165 -8.33 23.22 4.98
CA LYS A 165 -8.05 24.66 4.75
C LYS A 165 -6.55 24.93 4.51
N GLY A 166 -5.92 24.21 3.59
CA GLY A 166 -4.55 24.48 3.13
C GLY A 166 -3.43 23.75 3.90
N MET A 167 -3.73 22.66 4.61
CA MET A 167 -2.66 21.82 5.16
C MET A 167 -2.00 21.04 4.01
N ARG A 168 -0.71 21.29 3.80
CA ARG A 168 0.07 20.61 2.77
C ARG A 168 0.92 19.52 3.40
N VAL A 169 0.78 18.29 2.90
CA VAL A 169 1.59 17.14 3.32
C VAL A 169 2.44 16.71 2.13
N GLU A 170 3.73 16.50 2.38
CA GLU A 170 4.70 16.10 1.36
C GLU A 170 5.33 14.77 1.74
N SER A 171 5.72 13.97 0.73
CA SER A 171 6.44 12.74 0.98
C SER A 171 7.93 12.99 1.17
N ASN A 172 8.66 11.93 1.54
CA ASN A 172 10.08 11.85 1.26
C ASN A 172 10.38 12.10 -0.23
N ILE A 173 11.64 12.46 -0.50
CA ILE A 173 12.15 12.64 -1.86
C ILE A 173 12.54 11.27 -2.43
N VAL A 174 12.15 11.04 -3.66
CA VAL A 174 12.59 9.92 -4.50
C VAL A 174 13.54 10.47 -5.55
N THR A 175 14.77 9.95 -5.60
CA THR A 175 15.76 10.27 -6.62
C THR A 175 15.69 9.22 -7.72
N ILE A 176 15.51 9.66 -8.96
CA ILE A 176 15.43 8.78 -10.13
C ILE A 176 16.49 9.24 -11.13
N ASN A 177 17.39 8.36 -11.50
CA ASN A 177 18.33 8.59 -12.58
C ASN A 177 17.82 7.90 -13.85
N PHE A 178 17.39 8.68 -14.83
CA PHE A 178 16.92 8.16 -16.12
C PHE A 178 18.09 7.97 -17.08
N LEU A 179 18.30 6.73 -17.48
CA LEU A 179 19.23 6.39 -18.55
C LEU A 179 18.61 6.66 -19.91
N THR A 180 19.44 7.13 -20.84
CA THR A 180 19.01 7.44 -22.21
C THR A 180 18.92 6.19 -23.08
N GLU A 181 19.71 5.17 -22.76
CA GLU A 181 19.76 3.90 -23.44
C GLU A 181 18.58 3.00 -23.06
N LYS A 182 18.21 2.13 -24.00
CA LYS A 182 17.33 1.00 -23.70
C LYS A 182 18.09 -0.03 -22.89
N MET A 183 17.34 -0.77 -22.08
CA MET A 183 17.87 -1.86 -21.27
C MET A 183 18.58 -2.90 -22.15
N PRO A 184 19.85 -3.21 -21.87
CA PRO A 184 20.57 -4.29 -22.55
C PRO A 184 19.82 -5.61 -22.42
N GLU A 185 19.90 -6.48 -23.43
CA GLU A 185 19.20 -7.78 -23.40
C GLU A 185 19.61 -8.63 -22.19
N THR A 186 20.88 -8.54 -21.78
CA THR A 186 21.42 -9.23 -20.59
C THR A 186 20.80 -8.78 -19.27
N GLU A 187 20.25 -7.57 -19.21
CA GLU A 187 19.62 -7.00 -18.01
C GLU A 187 18.11 -7.32 -17.96
N LYS A 188 17.47 -7.51 -19.11
CA LYS A 188 16.02 -7.72 -19.21
C LYS A 188 15.51 -8.97 -18.52
N ASP A 189 16.35 -9.99 -18.41
CA ASP A 189 16.02 -11.25 -17.76
C ASP A 189 16.50 -11.32 -16.29
N LYS A 190 16.98 -10.21 -15.70
CA LYS A 190 17.20 -10.16 -14.25
C LYS A 190 15.87 -10.29 -13.51
N GLU A 191 15.88 -11.05 -12.42
CA GLU A 191 14.69 -11.34 -11.61
C GLU A 191 13.94 -10.06 -11.20
N GLU A 192 14.66 -9.07 -10.66
CA GLU A 192 14.08 -7.79 -10.22
C GLU A 192 13.33 -7.07 -11.34
N ILE A 193 13.93 -6.97 -12.54
CA ILE A 193 13.30 -6.35 -13.71
C ILE A 193 12.07 -7.12 -14.15
N LEU A 194 12.14 -8.45 -14.17
CA LEU A 194 11.01 -9.31 -14.53
C LEU A 194 9.86 -9.15 -13.53
N ILE A 195 10.15 -9.03 -12.23
CA ILE A 195 9.14 -8.77 -11.19
C ILE A 195 8.50 -7.40 -11.39
N VAL A 196 9.27 -6.35 -11.65
CA VAL A 196 8.74 -5.00 -11.86
C VAL A 196 7.85 -4.96 -13.10
N ARG A 197 8.28 -5.55 -14.22
CA ARG A 197 7.47 -5.66 -15.45
C ARG A 197 6.20 -6.49 -15.23
N GLY A 198 6.32 -7.63 -14.57
CA GLY A 198 5.19 -8.49 -14.22
C GLY A 198 4.18 -7.77 -13.33
N ARG A 199 4.65 -7.01 -12.34
CA ARG A 199 3.81 -6.20 -11.46
C ARG A 199 3.11 -5.10 -12.24
N TYR A 200 3.84 -4.37 -13.07
CA TYR A 200 3.26 -3.32 -13.91
C TYR A 200 2.15 -3.87 -14.80
N ALA A 201 2.42 -4.96 -15.53
CA ALA A 201 1.45 -5.65 -16.39
C ALA A 201 0.23 -6.14 -15.59
N TYR A 202 0.44 -6.73 -14.41
CA TYR A 202 -0.63 -7.18 -13.52
C TYR A 202 -1.57 -6.03 -13.13
N LYS A 203 -1.01 -4.89 -12.70
CA LYS A 203 -1.80 -3.71 -12.30
C LYS A 203 -2.51 -3.06 -13.48
N ARG A 204 -1.98 -3.23 -14.70
CA ARG A 204 -2.62 -2.83 -15.95
C ARG A 204 -3.72 -3.80 -16.41
N GLY A 205 -3.95 -4.90 -15.71
CA GLY A 205 -4.91 -5.95 -16.09
C GLY A 205 -4.40 -6.87 -17.22
N LEU A 206 -3.13 -6.77 -17.60
CA LEU A 206 -2.50 -7.56 -18.65
C LEU A 206 -2.01 -8.89 -18.06
N TYR A 207 -2.93 -9.72 -17.61
CA TYR A 207 -2.63 -10.90 -16.80
C TYR A 207 -1.78 -11.95 -17.52
N ASP A 208 -2.01 -12.19 -18.81
CA ASP A 208 -1.21 -13.17 -19.58
C ASP A 208 0.24 -12.69 -19.79
N GLU A 209 0.45 -11.38 -19.93
CA GLU A 209 1.79 -10.79 -20.02
C GLU A 209 2.48 -10.82 -18.65
N ALA A 210 1.76 -10.46 -17.59
CA ALA A 210 2.24 -10.54 -16.23
C ALA A 210 2.72 -11.96 -15.89
N ILE A 211 1.94 -12.99 -16.23
CA ILE A 211 2.32 -14.40 -16.04
C ILE A 211 3.62 -14.73 -16.76
N LYS A 212 3.80 -14.29 -18.02
CA LYS A 212 5.04 -14.58 -18.77
C LYS A 212 6.27 -14.01 -18.05
N TYR A 213 6.19 -12.77 -17.57
CA TYR A 213 7.28 -12.17 -16.82
C TYR A 213 7.55 -12.90 -15.50
N ILE A 214 6.50 -13.23 -14.75
CA ILE A 214 6.65 -13.89 -13.44
C ILE A 214 7.11 -15.35 -13.57
N GLN A 215 6.70 -16.06 -14.62
CA GLN A 215 7.23 -17.39 -14.93
C GLN A 215 8.72 -17.34 -15.26
N LYS A 216 9.17 -16.35 -16.04
CA LYS A 216 10.60 -16.13 -16.26
C LYS A 216 11.34 -15.79 -14.96
N ALA A 217 10.76 -14.92 -14.12
CA ALA A 217 11.37 -14.58 -12.83
C ALA A 217 11.56 -15.83 -11.96
N LEU A 218 10.56 -16.73 -11.93
CA LEU A 218 10.64 -18.01 -11.24
C LEU A 218 11.60 -19.02 -11.89
N GLN A 219 11.94 -18.89 -13.17
CA GLN A 219 13.02 -19.67 -13.79
C GLN A 219 14.39 -19.20 -13.31
N VAL A 220 14.56 -17.89 -13.11
CA VAL A 220 15.79 -17.30 -12.57
C VAL A 220 15.94 -17.61 -11.09
N ASN A 221 14.86 -17.47 -10.33
CA ASN A 221 14.79 -17.77 -8.91
C ASN A 221 13.48 -18.50 -8.55
N PRO A 222 13.51 -19.84 -8.48
CA PRO A 222 12.33 -20.65 -8.14
C PRO A 222 11.74 -20.37 -6.76
N HIS A 223 12.51 -19.76 -5.86
CA HIS A 223 12.15 -19.51 -4.46
C HIS A 223 11.74 -18.05 -4.21
N SER A 224 11.54 -17.28 -5.28
CA SER A 224 11.18 -15.86 -5.22
C SER A 224 9.80 -15.64 -4.59
N LEU A 225 9.77 -15.23 -3.33
CA LEU A 225 8.52 -14.92 -2.62
C LEU A 225 7.69 -13.83 -3.31
N PRO A 226 8.27 -12.71 -3.81
CA PRO A 226 7.51 -11.72 -4.55
C PRO A 226 6.86 -12.30 -5.81
N SER A 227 7.58 -13.17 -6.53
CA SER A 227 7.07 -13.82 -7.75
C SER A 227 5.96 -14.83 -7.46
N LEU A 228 6.12 -15.67 -6.43
CA LEU A 228 5.10 -16.64 -6.00
C LEU A 228 3.84 -15.94 -5.47
N ASN A 229 4.00 -14.85 -4.73
CA ASN A 229 2.85 -14.05 -4.30
C ASN A 229 2.16 -13.37 -5.49
N LEU A 230 2.93 -12.85 -6.45
CA LEU A 230 2.37 -12.17 -7.60
C LEU A 230 1.67 -13.14 -8.57
N ILE A 231 2.18 -14.36 -8.79
CA ILE A 231 1.47 -15.36 -9.59
C ILE A 231 0.14 -15.76 -8.92
N GLY A 232 0.10 -15.89 -7.58
CA GLY A 232 -1.14 -16.11 -6.84
C GLY A 232 -2.16 -15.00 -7.05
N ASN A 233 -1.72 -13.74 -6.95
CA ASN A 233 -2.55 -12.56 -7.21
C ASN A 233 -3.08 -12.54 -8.65
N ILE A 234 -2.24 -12.87 -9.64
CA ILE A 234 -2.63 -12.87 -11.04
C ILE A 234 -3.67 -13.97 -11.31
N GLU A 235 -3.43 -15.20 -10.86
CA GLU A 235 -4.37 -16.31 -11.07
C GLU A 235 -5.71 -16.07 -10.35
N GLU A 236 -5.68 -15.45 -9.17
CA GLU A 236 -6.90 -15.07 -8.47
C GLU A 236 -7.72 -14.05 -9.30
N LYS A 237 -7.06 -13.03 -9.87
CA LYS A 237 -7.74 -12.07 -10.75
C LYS A 237 -8.27 -12.68 -12.05
N ARG A 238 -7.66 -13.77 -12.52
CA ARG A 238 -8.15 -14.56 -13.66
C ARG A 238 -9.31 -15.49 -13.28
N GLY A 239 -9.65 -15.60 -11.99
CA GLY A 239 -10.67 -16.51 -11.48
C GLY A 239 -10.20 -17.95 -11.28
N ASN A 240 -8.91 -18.22 -11.47
CA ASN A 240 -8.33 -19.56 -11.30
C ASN A 240 -7.98 -19.82 -9.83
N LEU A 241 -9.00 -19.90 -8.98
CA LEU A 241 -8.84 -19.94 -7.51
C LEU A 241 -7.95 -21.10 -7.02
N ASN A 242 -8.02 -22.27 -7.66
CA ASN A 242 -7.14 -23.41 -7.34
C ASN A 242 -5.66 -23.13 -7.65
N ALA A 243 -5.36 -22.48 -8.78
CA ALA A 243 -4.01 -22.12 -9.15
C ALA A 243 -3.46 -21.02 -8.23
N ALA A 244 -4.32 -20.05 -7.88
CA ALA A 244 -3.98 -19.01 -6.91
C ALA A 244 -3.65 -19.59 -5.53
N LEU A 245 -4.49 -20.50 -5.02
CA LEU A 245 -4.26 -21.20 -3.76
C LEU A 245 -2.93 -21.96 -3.78
N SER A 246 -2.66 -22.75 -4.81
CA SER A 246 -1.41 -23.48 -4.95
C SER A 246 -0.18 -22.55 -4.97
N ALA A 247 -0.28 -21.39 -5.61
CA ALA A 247 0.79 -20.41 -5.62
C ALA A 247 1.05 -19.80 -4.23
N TYR A 248 -0.01 -19.44 -3.50
CA TYR A 248 0.13 -18.92 -2.14
C TYR A 248 0.65 -19.98 -1.17
N GLU A 249 0.22 -21.24 -1.29
CA GLU A 249 0.73 -22.35 -0.48
C GLU A 249 2.24 -22.56 -0.73
N LYS A 250 2.68 -22.50 -1.99
CA LYS A 250 4.12 -22.51 -2.32
C LYS A 250 4.85 -21.31 -1.74
N ALA A 251 4.26 -20.11 -1.82
CA ALA A 251 4.86 -18.91 -1.22
C ALA A 251 5.02 -19.06 0.30
N LEU A 252 4.03 -19.64 0.98
CA LEU A 252 4.08 -19.93 2.42
C LEU A 252 5.15 -20.97 2.75
N GLU A 253 5.23 -22.05 1.96
CA GLU A 253 6.26 -23.09 2.12
C GLU A 253 7.67 -22.51 1.98
N GLU A 254 7.91 -21.74 0.92
CA GLU A 254 9.21 -21.10 0.67
C GLU A 254 9.54 -20.04 1.71
N TYR A 255 8.54 -19.30 2.21
CA TYR A 255 8.72 -18.36 3.31
C TYR A 255 9.22 -19.08 4.57
N ASN A 256 8.57 -20.18 4.95
CA ASN A 256 8.95 -20.95 6.14
C ASN A 256 10.36 -21.56 6.02
N LYS A 257 10.80 -21.92 4.80
CA LYS A 257 12.17 -22.37 4.55
C LYS A 257 13.20 -21.24 4.65
N GLN A 258 12.88 -20.07 4.12
CA GLN A 258 13.78 -18.91 4.13
C GLN A 258 13.86 -18.25 5.51
N TYR A 259 12.78 -18.34 6.29
CA TYR A 259 12.63 -17.69 7.58
C TYR A 259 12.10 -18.65 8.65
N PRO A 260 12.84 -19.73 9.00
CA PRO A 260 12.37 -20.74 9.94
C PRO A 260 12.15 -20.20 11.37
N ASP A 261 12.87 -19.14 11.73
CA ASP A 261 12.81 -18.50 13.04
C ASP A 261 12.02 -17.18 13.03
N ALA A 262 11.19 -16.95 12.01
CA ALA A 262 10.33 -15.77 11.94
C ALA A 262 9.37 -15.73 13.14
N TYR A 263 9.46 -14.65 13.92
CA TYR A 263 8.58 -14.45 15.08
C TYR A 263 7.11 -14.20 14.66
N GLU A 264 6.92 -13.57 13.50
CA GLU A 264 5.59 -13.33 12.94
C GLU A 264 5.39 -14.12 11.64
N PRO A 265 4.24 -14.81 11.48
CA PRO A 265 3.93 -15.51 10.25
C PRO A 265 3.61 -14.52 9.12
N PRO A 266 3.67 -14.94 7.85
CA PRO A 266 3.36 -14.08 6.71
C PRO A 266 1.83 -13.90 6.58
N ARG A 267 1.24 -13.08 7.46
CA ARG A 267 -0.21 -12.94 7.66
C ARG A 267 -1.00 -12.70 6.37
N LEU A 268 -0.45 -11.94 5.42
CA LEU A 268 -1.12 -11.69 4.13
C LEU A 268 -1.26 -12.97 3.30
N ILE A 269 -0.21 -13.79 3.24
CA ILE A 269 -0.24 -15.07 2.50
C ILE A 269 -1.22 -16.02 3.18
N GLU A 270 -1.15 -16.18 4.50
CA GLU A 270 -2.06 -17.03 5.27
C GLU A 270 -3.53 -16.59 5.16
N SER A 271 -3.78 -15.27 5.16
CA SER A 271 -5.11 -14.71 4.97
C SER A 271 -5.65 -15.01 3.57
N ASN A 272 -4.82 -14.88 2.53
CA ASN A 272 -5.20 -15.23 1.16
C ASN A 272 -5.53 -16.72 1.02
N ILE A 273 -4.70 -17.61 1.58
CA ILE A 273 -4.95 -19.06 1.60
C ILE A 273 -6.28 -19.36 2.28
N SER A 274 -6.46 -18.87 3.52
CA SER A 274 -7.66 -19.14 4.31
C SER A 274 -8.93 -18.67 3.61
N ARG A 275 -8.89 -17.48 3.01
CA ARG A 275 -10.02 -16.92 2.24
C ARG A 275 -10.34 -17.77 1.01
N LEU A 276 -9.33 -18.17 0.24
CA LEU A 276 -9.54 -18.98 -0.96
C LEU A 276 -10.05 -20.39 -0.64
N GLN A 277 -9.53 -21.02 0.41
CA GLN A 277 -10.04 -22.31 0.88
C GLN A 277 -11.53 -22.22 1.29
N ALA A 278 -11.93 -21.12 1.93
CA ALA A 278 -13.34 -20.90 2.26
C ALA A 278 -14.21 -20.74 1.00
N LEU A 279 -13.74 -19.97 0.01
CA LEU A 279 -14.45 -19.77 -1.27
C LEU A 279 -14.62 -21.09 -2.04
N LEU A 280 -13.54 -21.88 -2.16
CA LEU A 280 -13.57 -23.17 -2.87
C LEU A 280 -14.46 -24.21 -2.19
N LYS A 281 -14.63 -24.14 -0.86
CA LYS A 281 -15.60 -25.00 -0.14
C LYS A 281 -17.05 -24.64 -0.44
N ILE A 282 -17.35 -23.37 -0.72
CA ILE A 282 -18.71 -22.92 -1.07
C ILE A 282 -19.09 -23.40 -2.47
N GLU A 283 -18.14 -23.51 -3.40
CA GLU A 283 -18.39 -23.96 -4.79
C GLU A 283 -18.72 -25.46 -4.93
N ILE A 284 -18.52 -26.25 -3.88
CA ILE A 284 -18.73 -27.72 -3.88
C ILE A 284 -20.11 -28.11 -3.31
N VAL A 285 -20.87 -27.14 -2.78
CA VAL A 285 -22.21 -27.34 -2.17
C VAL A 285 -23.32 -26.87 -3.10
#